data_AF-A0A4P6EFY0-F1
#
_entry.id   AF-A0A4P6EFY0-F1
#
_cell.length_a   1.000
_cell.length_b   1.000
_cell.length_c   1.000
_cell.angle_alpha   90.00
_cell.angle_beta   90.00
_cell.angle_gamma   90.00
#
_symmetry.space_group_name_H-M   'P 1'
#
loop_
_entity.id
_entity.type
_entity.pdbx_description
1 polymer ?
#
loop_
_entity_poly.entity_id
_entity_poly.type
_entity_poly.pdbx_seq_one_letter_code
_entity_poly.pdbx_strand_id
1 'polypeptide(L)'
;MLVLTRRIGESVLIGGEVTVTVLDVKGDSIRIGVDAPRSTRIQRAEIVEAVSAENVSAVAADPGLESALRDALARRRAPDA
;
A
#
# COMPACT_ATOMS: atom_id res chain seq x y z
N MET A 1 18.13 11.38 4.25
CA MET A 1 18.03 10.68 2.96
C MET A 1 19.43 10.28 2.52
N LEU A 2 19.68 9.00 2.26
CA LEU A 2 20.95 8.51 1.70
C LEU A 2 20.75 8.27 0.19
N VAL A 3 21.67 8.76 -0.64
CA VAL A 3 21.58 8.65 -2.10
C VAL A 3 22.71 7.77 -2.62
N LEU A 4 22.37 6.72 -3.36
CA LEU A 4 23.32 5.77 -3.93
C LEU A 4 23.01 5.58 -5.41
N THR A 5 24.02 5.73 -6.26
CA THR A 5 23.89 5.45 -7.69
C THR A 5 24.22 3.98 -7.94
N ARG A 6 23.28 3.22 -8.48
CA ARG A 6 23.44 1.80 -8.83
C ARG A 6 23.27 1.57 -10.32
N ARG A 7 24.10 0.69 -10.89
CA ARG A 7 23.94 0.18 -12.26
C ARG A 7 23.02 -1.05 -12.27
N ILE A 8 22.57 -1.44 -13.46
CA ILE A 8 21.81 -2.69 -13.65
C ILE A 8 22.63 -3.86 -13.11
N GLY A 9 22.00 -4.72 -12.30
CA GLY A 9 22.62 -5.85 -11.62
C GLY A 9 23.24 -5.51 -10.26
N GLU A 10 23.44 -4.24 -9.93
CA GLU A 10 23.94 -3.85 -8.61
C GLU A 10 22.81 -3.82 -7.58
N SER A 11 23.17 -4.07 -6.32
CA SER A 11 22.23 -4.16 -5.20
C SER A 11 22.64 -3.29 -4.01
N VAL A 12 21.67 -2.97 -3.17
CA VAL A 12 21.82 -2.27 -1.89
C VAL A 12 21.25 -3.18 -0.80
N LEU A 13 22.06 -3.43 0.23
CA LEU A 13 21.65 -4.20 1.40
C LEU A 13 21.23 -3.24 2.52
N ILE A 14 20.05 -3.44 3.08
CA ILE A 14 19.45 -2.63 4.15
C ILE A 14 19.21 -3.54 5.34
N GLY A 15 19.82 -3.21 6.48
CA GLY A 15 19.61 -3.94 7.74
C GLY A 15 20.02 -5.42 7.74
N GLY A 16 20.74 -5.89 6.70
CA GLY A 16 21.19 -7.27 6.58
C GLY A 16 20.14 -8.27 6.07
N GLU A 17 18.87 -7.89 6.03
CA GLU A 17 17.76 -8.78 5.66
C GLU A 17 17.02 -8.34 4.40
N VAL A 18 17.17 -7.07 3.99
CA VAL A 18 16.47 -6.52 2.82
C VAL A 18 17.49 -6.18 1.74
N THR A 19 17.34 -6.77 0.57
CA THR A 19 18.18 -6.50 -0.60
C THR A 19 17.36 -5.85 -1.70
N VAL A 20 17.81 -4.69 -2.17
CA VAL A 20 17.19 -3.97 -3.28
C VAL A 20 18.11 -4.05 -4.49
N THR A 21 17.64 -4.64 -5.59
CA THR A 21 18.42 -4.88 -6.81
C THR A 21 17.84 -4.11 -7.99
N VAL A 22 18.69 -3.45 -8.77
CA VAL A 22 18.26 -2.83 -10.04
C VAL A 22 18.25 -3.90 -11.12
N LEU A 23 17.07 -4.29 -11.59
CA LEU A 23 16.91 -5.38 -12.55
C LEU A 23 17.00 -4.91 -14.00
N ASP A 24 16.40 -3.76 -14.31
CA ASP A 24 16.37 -3.20 -15.67
C ASP A 24 16.05 -1.70 -15.62
N VAL A 25 16.48 -0.97 -16.64
CA VAL A 25 16.18 0.46 -16.81
C VAL A 25 15.66 0.66 -18.22
N LYS A 26 14.41 1.13 -18.33
CA LYS A 26 13.74 1.42 -19.60
C LYS A 26 13.27 2.86 -19.61
N GLY A 27 14.06 3.74 -20.22
CA GLY A 27 13.76 5.18 -20.28
C GLY A 27 13.71 5.79 -18.89
N ASP A 28 12.51 6.20 -18.47
CA ASP A 28 12.22 6.78 -17.16
C ASP A 28 11.86 5.73 -16.09
N SER A 29 11.57 4.50 -16.51
CA SER A 29 11.04 3.44 -15.67
C SER A 29 12.14 2.48 -15.26
N ILE A 30 12.24 2.21 -13.96
CA ILE A 30 13.24 1.30 -13.39
C ILE A 30 12.52 0.07 -12.83
N ARG A 31 12.97 -1.11 -13.22
CA ARG A 31 12.53 -2.36 -12.58
C ARG A 31 13.42 -2.62 -11.36
N ILE A 32 12.81 -2.61 -10.19
CA ILE A 32 13.47 -2.85 -8.92
C ILE A 32 13.01 -4.21 -8.38
N GLY A 33 13.98 -5.07 -8.05
CA GLY A 33 13.76 -6.27 -7.25
C GLY A 33 13.93 -5.93 -5.78
N VAL A 34 13.01 -6.37 -4.94
CA VAL A 34 13.13 -6.25 -3.48
C VAL A 34 13.01 -7.65 -2.91
N ASP A 35 14.10 -8.12 -2.31
CA ASP A 35 14.14 -9.36 -1.53
C ASP A 35 14.13 -9.00 -0.05
N ALA A 36 13.17 -9.54 0.69
CA ALA A 36 13.00 -9.27 2.11
C ALA A 36 12.29 -10.46 2.77
N PRO A 37 12.48 -10.67 4.08
CA PRO A 37 11.73 -11.68 4.82
C PRO A 37 10.22 -11.38 4.81
N ARG A 38 9.40 -12.43 4.94
CA ARG A 38 7.93 -12.33 4.90
C ARG A 38 7.32 -11.47 6.02
N SER A 39 8.06 -11.23 7.09
CA SER A 39 7.70 -10.32 8.17
C SER A 39 7.70 -8.85 7.72
N THR A 40 8.47 -8.51 6.68
CA THR A 40 8.61 -7.15 6.17
C THR A 40 7.57 -6.87 5.10
N ARG A 41 6.70 -5.88 5.35
CA ARG A 41 5.73 -5.42 4.35
C ARG A 41 6.42 -4.55 3.30
N ILE A 42 6.26 -4.91 2.03
CA ILE A 42 6.70 -4.14 0.86
C ILE A 42 5.46 -3.64 0.14
N GLN A 43 5.33 -2.33 -0.03
CA GLN A 43 4.18 -1.70 -0.67
C GLN A 43 4.64 -0.52 -1.53
N ARG A 44 3.85 -0.20 -2.56
CA ARG A 44 4.04 1.00 -3.38
C ARG A 44 3.62 2.22 -2.57
N ALA A 45 4.51 3.21 -2.43
CA ALA A 45 4.31 4.34 -1.53
C ALA A 45 3.03 5.13 -1.85
N GLU A 46 2.78 5.38 -3.13
CA GLU A 46 1.61 6.11 -3.63
C GLU A 46 0.28 5.42 -3.26
N ILE A 47 0.29 4.08 -3.17
CA ILE A 47 -0.90 3.32 -2.76
C ILE A 47 -1.13 3.48 -1.26
N VAL A 48 -0.08 3.47 -0.45
CA VAL A 48 -0.17 3.67 1.01
C VAL A 48 -0.71 5.06 1.32
N GLU A 49 -0.21 6.07 0.61
CA GLU A 49 -0.67 7.46 0.77
C GLU A 49 -2.15 7.60 0.38
N ALA A 50 -2.55 7.06 -0.77
CA ALA A 50 -3.95 7.09 -1.22
C ALA A 50 -4.89 6.39 -0.22
N VAL A 51 -4.55 5.19 0.23
CA VAL A 51 -5.36 4.44 1.21
C VAL A 51 -5.43 5.17 2.55
N SER A 52 -4.32 5.76 3.00
CA SER A 52 -4.29 6.51 4.25
C SER A 52 -5.17 7.75 4.18
N ALA A 53 -5.14 8.48 3.06
CA ALA A 53 -6.00 9.65 2.83
C ALA A 53 -7.49 9.27 2.82
N GLU A 54 -7.85 8.20 2.10
CA GLU A 54 -9.22 7.69 2.07
C GLU A 54 -9.71 7.23 3.45
N ASN A 55 -8.86 6.56 4.23
CA ASN A 55 -9.21 6.14 5.59
C ASN A 55 -9.53 7.34 6.50
N VAL A 56 -8.76 8.42 6.40
CA VAL A 56 -9.01 9.66 7.15
C VAL A 56 -10.34 10.28 6.71
N SER A 57 -10.59 10.35 5.40
CA SER A 57 -11.85 10.84 4.83
C SER A 57 -13.05 10.03 5.33
N ALA A 58 -12.94 8.71 5.37
CA ALA A 58 -13.99 7.81 5.83
C ALA A 58 -14.31 8.02 7.33
N VAL A 59 -13.32 8.30 8.17
CA VAL A 59 -13.53 8.60 9.60
C VAL A 59 -14.25 9.95 9.78
N ALA A 60 -14.03 10.90 8.88
CA ALA A 60 -14.70 12.20 8.90
C ALA A 60 -16.13 12.17 8.31
N ALA A 61 -16.63 11.00 7.88
CA ALA A 61 -17.96 10.87 7.31
C ALA A 61 -19.07 11.18 8.34
N ASP A 62 -20.17 11.74 7.84
CA ASP A 62 -21.34 12.16 8.63
C ASP A 62 -21.90 10.98 9.47
N PRO A 63 -22.06 11.12 10.80
CA PRO A 63 -22.72 10.13 11.65
C PRO A 63 -24.14 9.75 11.16
N GLY A 64 -24.83 10.65 10.46
CA GLY A 64 -26.12 10.36 9.83
C GLY A 64 -26.03 9.30 8.73
N LEU A 65 -24.91 9.26 8.00
CA LEU A 65 -24.65 8.26 6.95
C LEU A 65 -24.43 6.88 7.56
N GLU A 66 -23.75 6.80 8.70
CA GLU A 66 -23.54 5.55 9.43
C GLU A 66 -24.88 4.95 9.90
N SER A 67 -25.75 5.76 10.49
CA SER A 67 -27.08 5.32 10.91
C SER A 67 -27.92 4.84 9.72
N ALA A 68 -27.95 5.61 8.63
CA ALA A 68 -28.68 5.26 7.42
C ALA A 68 -28.17 3.95 6.78
N LEU A 69 -26.86 3.71 6.80
CA LEU A 69 -26.25 2.49 6.30
C LEU A 69 -26.60 1.28 7.17
N ARG A 70 -26.53 1.39 8.50
CA ARG A 70 -26.94 0.32 9.42
C ARG A 70 -28.41 -0.05 9.19
N ASP A 71 -29.28 0.93 9.06
CA ASP A 71 -30.70 0.71 8.80
C ASP A 71 -30.93 0.01 7.45
N ALA A 72 -30.21 0.42 6.40
CA ALA A 72 -30.29 -0.20 5.08
C ALA A 72 -29.79 -1.66 5.08
N LEU A 73 -28.72 -1.96 5.81
CA LEU A 73 -28.18 -3.32 5.93
C LEU A 73 -29.07 -4.22 6.79
N ALA A 74 -29.68 -3.70 7.85
CA ALA A 74 -30.64 -4.42 8.69
C ALA A 74 -31.89 -4.82 7.89
N ARG A 75 -32.43 -3.90 7.08
CA ARG A 75 -33.57 -4.18 6.17
C ARG A 75 -33.26 -5.27 5.16
N ARG A 76 -32.01 -5.35 4.67
CA ARG A 76 -31.59 -6.36 3.67
C ARG A 76 -31.32 -7.74 4.27
N ARG A 77 -31.13 -7.84 5.59
CA ARG A 77 -30.93 -9.10 6.32
C ARG A 77 -32.24 -9.76 6.77
N ALA A 78 -33.38 -9.08 6.63
CA ALA A 78 -34.70 -9.57 7.00
C ALA A 78 -35.63 -9.94 5.82
N PRO A 79 -35.20 -10.72 4.81
CA PRO A 79 -36.13 -11.51 4.01
C PRO A 79 -35.87 -13.00 4.24
N ASP A 80 -36.76 -13.62 5.02
CA ASP A 80 -37.22 -15.02 4.95
C ASP A 80 -37.63 -15.49 6.35
N ALA A 81 -38.87 -15.15 6.73
CA ALA A 81 -39.67 -15.85 7.73
C ALA A 81 -41.10 -15.97 7.17
#